data_AF-A0A2G9PNC7-F1
#
_entry.id   AF-A0A2G9PNC7-F1
#
_cell.length_a   1.000
_cell.length_b   1.000
_cell.length_c   1.000
_cell.angle_alpha   90.00
_cell.angle_beta   90.00
_cell.angle_gamma   90.00
#
_symmetry.space_group_name_H-M   'P 1'
#
loop_
_entity.id
_entity.type
_entity.pdbx_description
1 polymer ?
#
loop_
_entity_poly.entity_id
_entity_poly.type
_entity_poly.pdbx_seq_one_letter_code
_entity_poly.pdbx_strand_id
1 'polypeptide(L)'
;MRRELLESILPTSKYTYVQEMIIRPAKEGWRIAEIPSFFKRRDDGSSRLISGLSNYASKAVLIILRTIVDYHALKFFALPGVVLLLVGIGFGIDVMYYYFQFLSTGIAINKVPSTILATLFITSGIVLIFMGILADIVTTRFREMQVELRSLRFHIRKR
;
A
#
# COMPACT_ATOMS: atom_id res chain seq x y z
N MET A 1 3.82 -31.69 -6.26
CA MET A 1 4.90 -30.71 -5.96
C MET A 1 6.17 -31.50 -5.64
N ARG A 2 7.35 -31.10 -6.15
CA ARG A 2 8.62 -31.80 -5.83
C ARG A 2 9.05 -31.48 -4.39
N ARG A 3 9.71 -32.42 -3.71
CA ARG A 3 10.17 -32.29 -2.33
C ARG A 3 11.17 -31.15 -2.15
N GLU A 4 12.11 -31.02 -3.08
CA GLU A 4 13.12 -29.95 -3.11
C GLU A 4 12.49 -28.54 -3.03
N LEU A 5 11.39 -28.34 -3.74
CA LEU A 5 10.66 -27.07 -3.75
C LEU A 5 10.06 -26.75 -2.37
N LEU A 6 9.44 -27.74 -1.72
CA LEU A 6 8.81 -27.57 -0.40
C LEU A 6 9.83 -27.23 0.70
N GLU A 7 11.05 -27.75 0.59
CA GLU A 7 12.13 -27.45 1.53
C GLU A 7 12.71 -26.03 1.33
N SER A 8 12.61 -25.49 0.12
CA SER A 8 13.08 -24.13 -0.23
C SER A 8 12.05 -23.02 0.03
N ILE A 9 10.75 -23.32 -0.12
CA ILE A 9 9.67 -22.33 -0.10
C ILE A 9 8.69 -22.65 1.03
N LEU A 10 9.10 -22.35 2.26
CA LEU A 10 8.22 -22.38 3.42
C LEU A 10 7.41 -21.07 3.47
N PRO A 11 6.07 -21.13 3.41
CA PRO A 11 5.23 -19.93 3.48
C PRO A 11 5.36 -19.28 4.85
N THR A 12 5.46 -17.96 4.87
CA THR A 12 5.64 -17.17 6.09
C THR A 12 4.29 -16.78 6.71
N SER A 13 3.26 -16.62 5.88
CA SER A 13 1.90 -16.26 6.31
C SER A 13 0.93 -17.45 6.31
N LYS A 14 0.09 -17.57 7.35
CA LYS A 14 -1.02 -18.55 7.40
C LYS A 14 -2.14 -18.27 6.39
N TYR A 15 -2.33 -17.01 5.99
CA TYR A 15 -3.47 -16.59 5.15
C TYR A 15 -3.09 -16.36 3.69
N THR A 16 -1.82 -16.06 3.44
CA THR A 16 -1.28 -15.69 2.12
C THR A 16 -0.52 -16.86 1.47
N TYR A 17 -0.54 -18.04 2.09
CA TYR A 17 0.29 -19.18 1.69
C TYR A 17 0.09 -19.58 0.23
N VAL A 18 -1.14 -19.49 -0.30
CA VAL A 18 -1.44 -19.83 -1.69
C VAL A 18 -0.71 -18.89 -2.65
N GLN A 19 -0.78 -17.59 -2.40
CA GLN A 19 -0.12 -16.59 -3.24
C GLN A 19 1.41 -16.72 -3.14
N GLU A 20 1.94 -16.94 -1.94
CA GLU A 20 3.38 -17.20 -1.74
C GLU A 20 3.86 -18.46 -2.46
N MET A 21 3.06 -19.52 -2.44
CA MET A 21 3.31 -20.81 -3.12
C MET A 21 3.20 -20.74 -4.65
N ILE A 22 2.71 -19.63 -5.22
CA ILE A 22 2.67 -19.42 -6.68
C ILE A 22 3.77 -18.42 -7.08
N ILE A 23 3.83 -17.27 -6.40
CA ILE A 23 4.72 -16.16 -6.76
C ILE A 23 6.19 -16.53 -6.54
N ARG A 24 6.52 -17.19 -5.43
CA ARG A 24 7.92 -17.49 -5.11
C ARG A 24 8.54 -18.53 -6.05
N PRO A 25 7.89 -19.69 -6.32
CA PRO A 25 8.41 -20.63 -7.32
C PRO A 25 8.54 -20.00 -8.71
N ALA A 26 7.57 -19.16 -9.11
CA ALA A 26 7.61 -18.47 -10.39
C ALA A 26 8.84 -17.56 -10.51
N LYS A 27 9.17 -16.82 -9.44
CA LYS A 27 10.33 -15.92 -9.40
C LYS A 27 11.67 -16.67 -9.38
N GLU A 28 11.71 -17.85 -8.75
CA GLU A 28 12.89 -18.72 -8.71
C GLU A 28 13.05 -19.59 -9.97
N GLY A 29 12.20 -19.41 -10.98
CA GLY A 29 12.30 -20.09 -12.28
C GLY A 29 11.78 -21.52 -12.31
N TRP A 30 10.97 -21.92 -11.31
CA TRP A 30 10.35 -23.24 -11.30
C TRP A 30 9.25 -23.35 -12.36
N ARG A 31 9.13 -24.54 -12.96
CA ARG A 31 8.07 -24.82 -13.93
C ARG A 31 6.74 -25.01 -13.20
N ILE A 32 5.76 -24.18 -13.56
CA ILE A 32 4.38 -24.24 -13.06
C ILE A 32 3.49 -24.67 -14.22
N ALA A 33 2.58 -25.61 -13.96
CA ALA A 33 1.57 -26.05 -14.93
C ALA A 33 0.19 -25.93 -14.29
N GLU A 34 -0.75 -25.36 -15.02
CA GLU A 34 -2.15 -25.31 -14.62
C GLU A 34 -2.88 -26.53 -15.18
N ILE A 35 -3.50 -27.31 -14.29
CA ILE A 35 -4.32 -28.46 -14.68
C ILE A 35 -5.78 -28.00 -14.65
N PRO A 36 -6.52 -28.05 -15.77
CA PRO A 36 -7.91 -27.67 -15.77
C PRO A 36 -8.71 -28.58 -14.84
N SER A 37 -9.45 -27.98 -13.92
CA SER A 37 -10.31 -28.68 -12.97
C SER A 37 -11.70 -28.07 -12.99
N PHE A 38 -12.74 -28.90 -13.07
CA PHE A 38 -14.12 -28.43 -13.00
C PHE A 38 -14.47 -28.05 -11.56
N PHE A 39 -14.88 -26.80 -11.37
CA PHE A 39 -15.36 -26.32 -10.08
C PHE A 39 -16.79 -26.82 -9.84
N LYS A 40 -16.96 -27.82 -8.97
CA LYS A 40 -18.28 -28.28 -8.55
C LYS A 40 -18.89 -27.29 -7.56
N ARG A 41 -20.03 -26.69 -7.92
CA ARG A 41 -20.82 -25.88 -6.98
C ARG A 41 -21.27 -26.79 -5.84
N ARG A 42 -21.09 -26.33 -4.60
CA ARG A 42 -21.53 -27.08 -3.43
C ARG A 42 -23.07 -27.01 -3.37
N ASP A 43 -23.71 -28.16 -3.32
CA ASP A 43 -25.18 -28.28 -3.31
C ASP A 43 -25.78 -27.84 -1.96
N ASP A 44 -25.04 -28.02 -0.85
CA ASP A 44 -25.51 -27.65 0.49
C ASP A 44 -24.37 -27.24 1.46
N GLY A 45 -24.68 -26.32 2.38
CA GLY A 45 -23.82 -25.90 3.49
C GLY A 45 -23.13 -24.53 3.32
N SER A 46 -22.89 -23.84 4.44
CA SER A 46 -22.23 -22.54 4.48
C SER A 46 -20.72 -22.64 4.22
N SER A 47 -20.16 -21.64 3.55
CA SER A 47 -18.72 -21.58 3.27
C SER A 47 -17.93 -21.35 4.56
N ARG A 48 -17.06 -22.31 4.91
CA ARG A 48 -16.13 -22.20 6.05
C ARG A 48 -14.92 -21.31 5.78
N LEU A 49 -14.71 -20.92 4.52
CA LEU A 49 -13.57 -20.11 4.07
C LEU A 49 -13.98 -18.65 3.80
N ILE A 50 -15.22 -18.44 3.35
CA ILE A 50 -15.71 -17.15 2.89
C ILE A 50 -17.09 -16.91 3.50
N SER A 51 -17.16 -16.14 4.59
CA SER A 51 -18.44 -15.89 5.27
C SER A 51 -19.39 -14.98 4.46
N GLY A 52 -18.92 -14.37 3.37
CA GLY A 52 -19.71 -13.58 2.44
C GLY A 52 -18.84 -12.87 1.39
N LEU A 53 -19.42 -12.54 0.24
CA LEU A 53 -18.72 -11.90 -0.88
C LEU A 53 -18.13 -10.53 -0.48
N SER A 54 -18.87 -9.77 0.34
CA SER A 54 -18.43 -8.47 0.88
C SER A 54 -17.24 -8.59 1.84
N ASN A 55 -17.27 -9.56 2.77
CA ASN A 55 -16.16 -9.81 3.70
C ASN A 55 -14.90 -10.32 2.99
N TYR A 56 -15.07 -11.07 1.91
CA TYR A 56 -13.96 -11.48 1.06
C TYR A 56 -13.34 -10.30 0.32
N ALA A 57 -14.18 -9.50 -0.33
CA ALA A 57 -13.75 -8.33 -1.09
C ALA A 57 -13.02 -7.33 -0.20
N SER A 58 -13.54 -7.01 1.00
CA SER A 58 -12.88 -6.09 1.93
C SER A 58 -11.53 -6.60 2.42
N LYS A 59 -11.44 -7.89 2.76
CA LYS A 59 -10.16 -8.53 3.12
C LYS A 59 -9.17 -8.53 1.96
N ALA A 60 -9.63 -8.84 0.75
CA ALA A 60 -8.80 -8.82 -0.45
C ALA A 60 -8.26 -7.41 -0.73
N VAL A 61 -9.10 -6.37 -0.64
CA VAL A 61 -8.70 -4.97 -0.79
C VAL A 61 -7.67 -4.59 0.27
N LEU A 62 -7.87 -4.96 1.54
CA LEU A 62 -6.91 -4.72 2.60
C LEU A 62 -5.56 -5.41 2.34
N ILE A 63 -5.57 -6.65 1.85
CA ILE A 63 -4.34 -7.38 1.50
C ILE A 63 -3.61 -6.69 0.35
N ILE A 64 -4.33 -6.27 -0.69
CA ILE A 64 -3.77 -5.55 -1.85
C ILE A 64 -3.17 -4.22 -1.40
N LEU A 65 -3.91 -3.42 -0.64
CA LEU A 65 -3.43 -2.14 -0.10
C LEU A 65 -2.18 -2.33 0.74
N ARG A 66 -2.18 -3.31 1.64
CA ARG A 66 -1.02 -3.63 2.48
C ARG A 66 0.19 -4.04 1.64
N THR A 67 -0.03 -4.85 0.61
CA THR A 67 1.03 -5.25 -0.32
C THR A 67 1.60 -4.04 -1.06
N ILE A 68 0.77 -3.11 -1.53
CA ILE A 68 1.24 -1.89 -2.20
C ILE A 68 2.07 -1.04 -1.23
N VAL A 69 1.63 -0.89 0.01
CA VAL A 69 2.39 -0.17 1.04
C VAL A 69 3.74 -0.84 1.32
N ASP A 70 3.78 -2.18 1.41
CA ASP A 70 5.02 -2.93 1.71
C ASP A 70 6.07 -2.85 0.58
N TYR A 71 5.63 -2.71 -0.68
CA TYR A 71 6.53 -2.65 -1.84
C TYR A 71 6.81 -1.22 -2.34
N HIS A 72 5.86 -0.31 -2.19
CA HIS A 72 5.89 1.05 -2.77
C HIS A 72 5.31 2.09 -1.79
N ALA A 73 5.70 2.01 -0.52
CA ALA A 73 5.29 2.92 0.56
C ALA A 73 5.35 4.40 0.16
N LEU A 74 6.49 4.85 -0.39
CA LEU A 74 6.68 6.25 -0.78
C LEU A 74 5.60 6.72 -1.75
N LYS A 75 5.37 5.97 -2.84
CA LYS A 75 4.40 6.35 -3.88
C LYS A 75 2.98 6.34 -3.35
N PHE A 76 2.64 5.41 -2.47
CA PHE A 76 1.30 5.27 -1.93
C PHE A 76 0.85 6.50 -1.12
N PHE A 77 1.74 7.06 -0.30
CA PHE A 77 1.43 8.23 0.54
C PHE A 77 1.80 9.57 -0.12
N ALA A 78 2.92 9.62 -0.86
CA ALA A 78 3.37 10.86 -1.48
C ALA A 78 2.47 11.31 -2.63
N LEU A 79 1.91 10.37 -3.42
CA LEU A 79 1.06 10.72 -4.57
C LEU A 79 -0.23 11.46 -4.15
N PRO A 80 -1.06 10.96 -3.20
CA PRO A 80 -2.19 11.73 -2.70
C PRO A 80 -1.74 12.98 -1.93
N GLY A 81 -0.59 12.94 -1.24
CA GLY A 81 -0.02 14.11 -0.58
C GLY A 81 0.31 15.26 -1.55
N VAL A 82 0.94 14.96 -2.68
CA VAL A 82 1.22 15.93 -3.75
C VAL A 82 -0.06 16.49 -4.36
N VAL A 83 -1.07 15.64 -4.60
CA VAL A 83 -2.37 16.09 -5.11
C VAL A 83 -3.02 17.08 -4.14
N LEU A 84 -3.06 16.76 -2.85
CA LEU A 84 -3.61 17.65 -1.82
C LEU A 84 -2.82 18.97 -1.73
N LEU A 85 -1.49 18.90 -1.86
CA LEU A 85 -0.62 20.07 -1.84
C LEU A 85 -0.90 20.98 -3.05
N LEU A 86 -1.05 20.41 -4.25
CA LEU A 86 -1.42 21.16 -5.46
C LEU A 86 -2.80 21.81 -5.35
N VAL A 87 -3.79 21.07 -4.83
CA VAL A 87 -5.14 21.61 -4.59
C VAL A 87 -5.10 22.75 -3.56
N GLY A 88 -4.35 22.57 -2.47
CA GLY A 88 -4.17 23.59 -1.44
C GLY A 88 -3.46 24.85 -1.95
N ILE A 89 -2.43 24.69 -2.79
CA ILE A 89 -1.78 25.82 -3.50
C ILE A 89 -2.78 26.52 -4.41
N GLY A 90 -3.64 25.79 -5.14
CA GLY A 90 -4.68 26.37 -5.97
C GLY A 90 -5.62 27.30 -5.19
N PHE A 91 -6.10 26.86 -4.03
CA PHE A 91 -6.88 27.72 -3.13
C PHE A 91 -6.06 28.89 -2.57
N GLY A 92 -4.78 28.67 -2.26
CA GLY A 92 -3.87 29.73 -1.81
C GLY A 92 -3.66 30.83 -2.85
N ILE A 93 -3.53 30.46 -4.13
CA ILE A 93 -3.40 31.40 -5.25
C ILE A 93 -4.69 32.21 -5.42
N ASP A 94 -5.87 31.58 -5.34
CA ASP A 94 -7.16 32.28 -5.37
C ASP A 94 -7.22 33.35 -4.27
N VAL A 95 -6.87 32.99 -3.03
CA VAL A 95 -6.83 33.92 -1.89
C VAL A 95 -5.85 35.07 -2.15
N MET A 96 -4.65 34.80 -2.68
CA MET A 96 -3.68 35.85 -3.00
C MET A 96 -4.19 36.80 -4.10
N TYR A 97 -4.82 36.28 -5.15
CA TYR A 97 -5.37 37.10 -6.23
C TYR A 97 -6.40 38.10 -5.70
N TYR A 98 -7.34 37.64 -4.87
CA TYR A 98 -8.34 38.52 -4.26
C TYR A 98 -7.74 39.50 -3.25
N TYR A 99 -6.68 39.11 -2.54
CA TYR A 99 -5.95 40.01 -1.66
C TYR A 99 -5.29 41.17 -2.44
N PHE A 100 -4.66 40.90 -3.59
CA PHE A 100 -4.12 41.94 -4.46
C PHE A 100 -5.21 42.84 -5.06
N GLN A 101 -6.35 42.27 -5.42
CA GLN A 101 -7.50 43.05 -5.91
C GLN A 101 -8.07 43.97 -4.82
N PHE A 102 -8.11 43.51 -3.57
CA PHE A 102 -8.50 44.32 -2.42
C PHE A 102 -7.57 45.52 -2.24
N LEU A 103 -6.25 45.33 -2.32
CA LEU A 103 -5.27 46.43 -2.26
C LEU A 103 -5.48 47.48 -3.37
N SER A 104 -5.90 47.05 -4.56
CA SER A 104 -6.03 47.93 -5.72
C SER A 104 -7.39 48.65 -5.80
N THR A 105 -8.46 48.00 -5.33
CA THR A 105 -9.85 48.45 -5.55
C THR A 105 -10.55 48.87 -4.26
N GLY A 106 -10.00 48.53 -3.10
CA GLY A 106 -10.61 48.78 -1.78
C GLY A 106 -11.83 47.89 -1.46
N ILE A 107 -12.25 47.00 -2.37
CA ILE A 107 -13.42 46.13 -2.19
C ILE A 107 -13.01 44.86 -1.44
N ALA A 108 -13.42 44.75 -0.17
CA ALA A 108 -13.12 43.59 0.66
C ALA A 108 -14.02 42.40 0.28
N ILE A 109 -13.41 41.34 -0.25
CA ILE A 109 -14.09 40.06 -0.47
C ILE A 109 -13.62 39.07 0.61
N ASN A 110 -14.56 38.59 1.42
CA ASN A 110 -14.25 37.65 2.50
C ASN A 110 -13.91 36.26 1.94
N LYS A 111 -12.63 35.89 2.02
CA LYS A 111 -12.11 34.59 1.60
C LYS A 111 -11.62 33.71 2.77
N VAL A 112 -12.07 34.00 3.99
CA VAL A 112 -11.70 33.24 5.21
C VAL A 112 -11.90 31.72 5.06
N PRO A 113 -13.02 31.20 4.51
CA PRO A 113 -13.19 29.76 4.32
C PRO A 113 -12.16 29.16 3.35
N SER A 114 -11.85 29.85 2.24
CA SER A 114 -10.84 29.42 1.27
C SER A 114 -9.44 29.38 1.87
N THR A 115 -9.10 30.34 2.74
CA THR A 115 -7.81 30.37 3.45
C THR A 115 -7.65 29.19 4.41
N ILE A 116 -8.72 28.87 5.14
CA ILE A 116 -8.75 27.70 6.03
C ILE A 116 -8.57 26.42 5.20
N LEU A 117 -9.30 26.31 4.08
CA LEU A 117 -9.23 25.16 3.19
C LEU A 117 -7.83 24.99 2.56
N ALA A 118 -7.22 26.08 2.11
CA ALA A 118 -5.85 26.10 1.59
C ALA A 118 -4.85 25.59 2.63
N THR A 119 -4.92 26.12 3.85
CA THR A 119 -4.03 25.72 4.96
C THR A 119 -4.20 24.25 5.30
N LEU A 120 -5.45 23.77 5.37
CA LEU A 120 -5.76 22.39 5.71
C LEU A 120 -5.24 21.41 4.63
N PHE A 121 -5.43 21.74 3.35
CA PHE A 121 -4.93 20.92 2.25
C PHE A 121 -3.40 20.92 2.16
N ILE A 122 -2.75 22.08 2.30
CA ILE A 122 -1.29 22.19 2.27
C ILE A 122 -0.67 21.40 3.43
N THR A 123 -1.14 21.63 4.66
CA THR A 123 -0.60 20.95 5.85
C THR A 123 -0.82 19.43 5.80
N SER A 124 -2.02 18.97 5.40
CA SER A 124 -2.32 17.55 5.23
C SER A 124 -1.46 16.90 4.13
N GLY A 125 -1.27 17.60 3.01
CA GLY A 125 -0.44 17.13 1.90
C GLY A 125 1.03 16.96 2.30
N ILE A 126 1.57 17.93 3.05
CA ILE A 126 2.93 17.87 3.59
C ILE A 126 3.07 16.67 4.55
N VAL A 127 2.15 16.51 5.50
CA VAL A 127 2.16 15.39 6.47
C VAL A 127 2.12 14.04 5.75
N LEU A 128 1.31 13.90 4.71
CA LEU A 128 1.23 12.68 3.89
C LEU A 128 2.55 12.37 3.18
N ILE A 129 3.21 13.37 2.59
CA ILE A 129 4.52 13.20 1.96
C ILE A 129 5.55 12.73 2.98
N PHE A 130 5.61 13.36 4.16
CA PHE A 130 6.49 12.95 5.25
C PHE A 130 6.20 11.52 5.73
N MET A 131 4.93 11.15 5.86
CA MET A 131 4.56 9.77 6.19
C MET A 131 4.99 8.77 5.11
N GLY A 132 4.93 9.14 3.84
CA GLY A 132 5.47 8.32 2.75
C GLY A 132 6.96 8.07 2.86
N ILE A 133 7.73 9.11 3.16
CA ILE A 133 9.19 9.01 3.37
C ILE A 133 9.49 8.12 4.58
N LEU A 134 8.82 8.34 5.71
CA LEU A 134 9.00 7.53 6.91
C LEU A 134 8.66 6.06 6.67
N ALA A 135 7.54 5.78 6.00
CA ALA A 135 7.12 4.42 5.68
C ALA A 135 8.13 3.72 4.75
N ASP A 136 8.70 4.43 3.78
CA ASP A 136 9.73 3.90 2.87
C ASP A 136 11.03 3.54 3.62
N ILE A 137 11.46 4.40 4.56
CA ILE A 137 12.62 4.13 5.41
C ILE A 137 12.36 2.89 6.28
N VAL A 138 11.21 2.83 6.95
CA VAL A 138 10.87 1.72 7.86
C VAL A 138 10.79 0.39 7.09
N THR A 139 10.11 0.36 5.95
CA THR A 139 9.98 -0.86 5.13
C THR A 139 11.32 -1.35 4.60
N THR A 140 12.19 -0.42 4.16
CA THR A 140 13.55 -0.75 3.71
C THR A 140 14.40 -1.33 4.84
N ARG A 141 14.41 -0.68 6.01
CA ARG A 141 15.15 -1.16 7.19
C ARG A 141 14.66 -2.52 7.68
N PHE A 142 13.35 -2.71 7.70
CA PHE A 142 12.77 -4.01 8.09
C PHE A 142 13.20 -5.11 7.10
N ARG A 143 13.24 -4.81 5.80
CA ARG A 143 13.69 -5.77 4.77
C ARG A 143 15.17 -6.13 4.94
N GLU A 144 16.05 -5.15 5.17
CA GLU A 144 17.48 -5.38 5.42
C GLU A 144 17.69 -6.30 6.62
N MET A 145 17.01 -6.01 7.73
CA MET A 145 17.07 -6.82 8.96
C MET A 145 16.62 -8.27 8.73
N GLN A 146 15.57 -8.49 7.93
CA GLN A 146 15.09 -9.83 7.58
C GLN A 146 16.11 -10.62 6.72
N VAL A 147 16.86 -9.92 5.85
CA VAL A 147 17.93 -10.55 5.06
C VAL A 147 19.08 -10.98 5.97
N GLU A 148 19.50 -10.13 6.90
CA GLU A 148 20.59 -10.42 7.85
C GLU A 148 20.23 -11.57 8.81
N LEU A 149 19.01 -11.59 9.35
CA LEU A 149 18.54 -12.70 10.19
C LEU A 149 18.52 -14.03 9.41
N ARG A 150 18.17 -13.98 8.11
CA ARG A 150 18.17 -15.17 7.25
C ARG A 150 19.60 -15.67 7.01
N SER A 151 20.56 -14.78 6.76
CA SER A 151 21.95 -15.18 6.58
C SER A 151 22.55 -15.77 7.86
N LEU A 152 22.24 -15.21 9.03
CA LEU A 152 22.67 -15.76 10.32
C LEU A 152 22.10 -17.16 10.59
N ARG A 153 20.80 -17.37 10.35
CA ARG A 153 20.18 -18.70 10.47
C ARG A 153 20.84 -19.74 9.56
N PHE A 154 21.24 -19.34 8.36
CA PHE A 154 21.93 -20.24 7.42
C PHE A 154 23.33 -20.62 7.94
N HIS A 155 24.07 -19.69 8.52
CA HIS A 155 25.39 -19.97 9.12
C HIS A 155 25.31 -20.87 10.35
N ILE A 156 24.32 -20.64 11.22
CA ILE A 156 24.11 -21.48 12.42
C ILE A 156 23.73 -22.91 12.03
N ARG A 157 22.91 -23.09 10.98
CA ARG A 157 22.48 -24.43 10.54
C ARG A 157 23.57 -25.22 9.79
N LYS A 158 24.68 -24.57 9.40
CA LYS A 158 25.83 -25.21 8.74
C LYS A 158 26.93 -25.66 9.70
N ARG A 159 26.83 -25.30 10.99
CA ARG A 159 27.63 -25.87 12.08
C ARG A 159 26.85 -27.00 12.75
#